data_AF-A0A2N0REX1-F1
#
_entry.id   AF-A0A2N0REX1-F1
#
_cell.length_a   1.000
_cell.length_b   1.000
_cell.length_c   1.000
_cell.angle_alpha   90.00
_cell.angle_beta   90.00
_cell.angle_gamma   90.00
#
_symmetry.space_group_name_H-M   'P 1'
#
loop_
_entity.id
_entity.type
_entity.pdbx_description
1 polymer ?
#
loop_
_entity_poly.entity_id
_entity_poly.type
_entity_poly.pdbx_seq_one_letter_code
_entity_poly.pdbx_strand_id
1 'polypeptide(L)'
;MSFFYGVDVDDEQQRIFVLDICTEILSSSTDTYNCFDISKYKGLYIDKLLKLVFQSNDVNAHLLHHSLVRVDFNENTLANVLKICKVWFQPYVRNLKRTDREKRREWDQNKNIYHPEEKMKNYLINNIDKIFPGFNYLVDFEWCVNEDYLHYGIGDLIFGSDYGVYIVIETKWLNTNTGKTAQVSRNIARNKVKYQSITYKKYAQEKFALKVIGASVTNDEENAIQFVDNQDERIASIIKYYHS
;
A
#
# COMPACT_ATOMS: atom_id res chain seq x y z
N MET A 1 18.55 -29.51 26.22
CA MET A 1 17.97 -29.68 24.88
C MET A 1 17.89 -28.30 24.25
N SER A 2 18.83 -27.96 23.37
CA SER A 2 18.86 -26.67 22.67
C SER A 2 17.81 -26.72 21.56
N PHE A 3 16.63 -26.14 21.78
CA PHE A 3 15.73 -25.85 20.67
C PHE A 3 16.45 -24.78 19.82
N PHE A 4 16.99 -25.18 18.67
CA PHE A 4 17.48 -24.23 17.69
C PHE A 4 16.29 -23.40 17.21
N TYR A 5 16.06 -22.24 17.82
CA TYR A 5 15.06 -21.30 17.36
C TYR A 5 15.53 -20.76 16.00
N GLY A 6 15.03 -21.33 14.91
CA GLY A 6 15.32 -20.91 13.53
C GLY A 6 14.50 -19.68 13.16
N VAL A 7 15.07 -18.83 12.30
CA VAL A 7 14.26 -17.81 11.61
C VAL A 7 13.49 -18.51 10.52
N ASP A 8 12.18 -18.41 10.54
CA ASP A 8 11.27 -19.10 9.64
C ASP A 8 10.17 -18.15 9.19
N VAL A 9 10.05 -17.97 7.87
CA VAL A 9 9.03 -17.11 7.25
C VAL A 9 7.62 -17.69 7.39
N ASP A 10 7.52 -19.00 7.54
CA ASP A 10 6.25 -19.71 7.71
C ASP A 10 5.78 -19.68 9.17
N ASP A 11 6.67 -19.38 10.14
CA ASP A 11 6.31 -19.11 11.53
C ASP A 11 5.45 -17.83 11.62
N GLU A 12 4.21 -18.00 12.07
CA GLU A 12 3.22 -16.93 12.12
C GLU A 12 3.60 -15.81 13.08
N GLN A 13 4.18 -16.12 14.25
CA GLN A 13 4.53 -15.10 15.22
C GLN A 13 5.72 -14.28 14.76
N GLN A 14 6.74 -14.93 14.17
CA GLN A 14 7.88 -14.24 13.58
C GLN A 14 7.42 -13.35 12.42
N ARG A 15 6.50 -13.84 11.58
CA ARG A 15 5.99 -13.08 10.44
C ARG A 15 5.18 -11.87 10.86
N ILE A 16 4.27 -12.01 11.84
CA ILE A 16 3.53 -10.87 12.40
C ILE A 16 4.51 -9.83 12.96
N PHE A 17 5.52 -10.26 13.73
CA PHE A 17 6.53 -9.35 14.28
C PHE A 17 7.29 -8.58 13.19
N VAL A 18 7.83 -9.30 12.19
CA VAL A 18 8.63 -8.68 11.13
C VAL A 18 7.79 -7.71 10.32
N LEU A 19 6.57 -8.11 9.92
CA LEU A 19 5.68 -7.28 9.12
C LEU A 19 5.18 -6.06 9.90
N ASP A 20 4.91 -6.18 11.20
CA ASP A 20 4.52 -5.02 12.02
C ASP A 20 5.66 -4.01 12.13
N ILE A 21 6.92 -4.44 12.35
CA ILE A 21 8.06 -3.50 12.33
C ILE A 21 8.21 -2.85 10.95
N CYS A 22 8.01 -3.60 9.86
CA CYS A 22 8.02 -3.03 8.51
C CYS A 22 6.90 -1.99 8.32
N THR A 23 5.70 -2.26 8.84
CA THR A 23 4.55 -1.34 8.81
C THR A 23 4.88 0.00 9.45
N GLU A 24 5.47 -0.06 10.65
CA GLU A 24 5.88 1.11 11.40
C GLU A 24 6.94 1.92 10.65
N ILE A 25 7.96 1.25 10.09
CA ILE A 25 9.00 1.91 9.30
C ILE A 25 8.41 2.57 8.04
N LEU A 26 7.55 1.86 7.30
CA LEU A 26 6.89 2.37 6.09
C LEU A 26 5.90 3.50 6.37
N SER A 27 5.49 3.69 7.63
CA SER A 27 4.56 4.75 8.06
C SER A 27 5.24 5.90 8.79
N SER A 28 6.51 5.74 9.16
CA SER A 28 7.28 6.78 9.84
C SER A 28 7.81 7.83 8.85
N SER A 29 8.01 9.06 9.35
CA SER A 29 8.78 10.08 8.64
C SER A 29 10.28 9.77 8.70
N THR A 30 10.99 10.02 7.61
CA THR A 30 12.45 9.79 7.51
C THR A 30 13.29 10.77 8.34
N ASP A 31 12.68 11.81 8.91
CA ASP A 31 13.37 12.93 9.52
C ASP A 31 13.52 12.80 11.05
N THR A 32 13.08 11.68 11.63
CA THR A 32 13.07 11.44 13.08
C THR A 32 13.63 10.07 13.44
N TYR A 33 14.20 9.95 14.64
CA TYR A 33 14.46 8.65 15.26
C TYR A 33 13.12 7.99 15.60
N ASN A 34 12.92 6.75 15.17
CA ASN A 34 11.68 6.03 15.41
C ASN A 34 11.93 4.84 16.34
N CYS A 35 11.16 4.80 17.42
CA CYS A 35 11.17 3.73 18.40
C CYS A 35 9.79 3.05 18.40
N PHE A 36 9.78 1.73 18.30
CA PHE A 36 8.56 0.93 18.19
C PHE A 36 8.40 0.04 19.42
N ASP A 37 7.22 0.09 20.03
CA ASP A 37 6.86 -0.75 21.17
C ASP A 37 6.59 -2.20 20.72
N ILE A 38 7.36 -3.11 21.29
CA ILE A 38 7.31 -4.55 21.01
C ILE A 38 6.90 -5.37 22.23
N SER A 39 6.37 -4.73 23.28
CA SER A 39 5.93 -5.37 24.53
C SER A 39 4.88 -6.47 24.31
N LYS A 40 4.14 -6.43 23.20
CA LYS A 40 3.17 -7.45 22.79
C LYS A 40 3.79 -8.77 22.33
N TYR A 41 5.09 -8.80 21.99
CA TYR A 41 5.77 -9.97 21.41
C TYR A 41 6.57 -10.78 22.43
N LYS A 42 5.88 -11.35 23.42
CA LYS A 42 6.53 -12.14 24.48
C LYS A 42 7.03 -13.48 23.95
N GLY A 43 8.23 -13.88 24.37
CA GLY A 43 8.79 -15.21 24.08
C GLY A 43 9.45 -15.35 22.70
N LEU A 44 9.43 -14.30 21.87
CA LEU A 44 10.18 -14.26 20.61
C LEU A 44 11.66 -13.95 20.87
N TYR A 45 12.55 -14.56 20.09
CA TYR A 45 13.98 -14.23 20.06
C TYR A 45 14.19 -12.97 19.22
N ILE A 46 13.68 -11.84 19.73
CA ILE A 46 13.62 -10.55 19.02
C ILE A 46 14.99 -10.12 18.53
N ASP A 47 16.02 -10.18 19.37
CA ASP A 47 17.39 -9.82 18.97
C ASP A 47 17.88 -10.60 17.75
N LYS A 48 17.51 -11.89 17.67
CA LYS A 48 17.86 -12.75 16.56
C LYS A 48 17.10 -12.37 15.28
N LEU A 49 15.82 -12.04 15.39
CA LEU A 49 15.02 -11.53 14.27
C LEU A 49 15.56 -10.18 13.77
N LEU A 50 15.84 -9.24 14.66
CA LEU A 50 16.47 -7.96 14.30
C LEU A 50 17.79 -8.16 13.55
N LYS A 51 18.65 -9.06 14.05
CA LYS A 51 19.93 -9.33 13.42
C LYS A 51 19.81 -10.03 12.07
N LEU A 52 19.03 -11.12 12.00
CA LEU A 52 19.01 -12.00 10.83
C LEU A 52 18.03 -11.55 9.74
N VAL A 53 17.08 -10.67 10.07
CA VAL A 53 16.10 -10.13 9.11
C VAL A 53 16.42 -8.70 8.75
N PHE A 54 16.57 -7.81 9.73
CA PHE A 54 16.71 -6.38 9.47
C PHE A 54 18.17 -5.99 9.19
N GLN A 55 19.07 -6.28 10.11
CA GLN A 55 20.48 -5.88 9.98
C GLN A 55 21.19 -6.58 8.81
N SER A 56 20.84 -7.84 8.52
CA SER A 56 21.34 -8.57 7.35
C SER A 56 20.87 -8.01 6.01
N ASN A 57 19.80 -7.19 6.02
CA ASN A 57 19.27 -6.48 4.87
C ASN A 57 19.57 -4.97 4.95
N ASP A 58 20.63 -4.58 5.68
CA ASP A 58 21.05 -3.19 5.83
C ASP A 58 19.97 -2.25 6.39
N VAL A 59 19.12 -2.78 7.28
CA VAL A 59 18.19 -2.00 8.11
C VAL A 59 18.72 -1.97 9.54
N ASN A 60 19.17 -0.79 9.98
CA ASN A 60 19.74 -0.56 11.31
C ASN A 60 18.66 -0.57 12.39
N ALA A 61 18.16 -1.76 12.73
CA ALA A 61 17.17 -1.98 13.78
C ALA A 61 17.84 -2.60 15.02
N HIS A 62 17.66 -1.98 16.17
CA HIS A 62 18.33 -2.34 17.42
C HIS A 62 17.35 -2.40 18.58
N LEU A 63 17.52 -3.41 19.45
CA LEU A 63 16.82 -3.45 20.72
C LEU A 63 17.46 -2.45 21.69
N LEU A 64 16.70 -1.46 22.18
CA LEU A 64 17.18 -0.52 23.21
C LEU A 64 16.91 -1.04 24.63
N HIS A 65 15.71 -1.59 24.82
CA HIS A 65 15.24 -2.20 26.06
C HIS A 65 14.40 -3.43 25.69
N HIS A 66 14.07 -4.28 26.66
CA HIS A 66 13.27 -5.51 26.45
C HIS A 66 11.91 -5.31 25.74
N SER A 67 11.48 -4.07 25.52
CA SER A 67 10.22 -3.72 24.89
C SER A 67 10.31 -2.65 23.79
N LEU A 68 11.50 -2.19 23.38
CA LEU A 68 11.64 -1.11 22.38
C LEU A 68 12.67 -1.43 21.30
N VAL A 69 12.24 -1.32 20.04
CA VAL A 69 13.12 -1.39 18.86
C VAL A 69 13.32 0.02 18.32
N ARG A 70 14.57 0.43 18.18
CA ARG A 70 14.97 1.66 17.49
C ARG A 70 15.38 1.34 16.06
N VAL A 71 14.97 2.17 15.12
CA VAL A 71 15.43 2.11 13.72
C VAL A 71 16.10 3.42 13.34
N ASP A 72 17.34 3.34 12.88
CA ASP A 72 18.09 4.47 12.35
C ASP A 72 17.86 4.58 10.84
N PHE A 73 17.16 5.64 10.43
CA PHE A 73 16.80 5.86 9.02
C PHE A 73 17.98 6.39 8.21
N ASN A 74 18.10 5.88 7.00
CA ASN A 74 18.96 6.37 5.94
C ASN A 74 18.19 6.38 4.60
N GLU A 75 18.84 6.85 3.54
CA GLU A 75 18.24 6.98 2.21
C GLU A 75 17.72 5.66 1.60
N ASN A 76 18.29 4.52 2.02
CA ASN A 76 17.98 3.19 1.51
C ASN A 76 17.03 2.39 2.42
N THR A 77 16.71 2.88 3.63
CA THR A 77 15.89 2.16 4.62
C THR A 77 14.56 1.68 4.03
N LEU A 78 13.82 2.55 3.32
CA LEU A 78 12.53 2.15 2.72
C LEU A 78 12.71 1.04 1.68
N ALA A 79 13.74 1.12 0.84
CA ALA A 79 13.99 0.11 -0.19
C ALA A 79 14.35 -1.24 0.42
N ASN A 80 15.17 -1.24 1.47
CA ASN A 80 15.57 -2.45 2.16
C ASN A 80 14.42 -3.08 2.95
N VAL A 81 13.57 -2.27 3.60
CA VAL A 81 12.35 -2.76 4.25
C VAL A 81 11.39 -3.36 3.24
N LEU A 82 11.20 -2.76 2.06
CA LEU A 82 10.35 -3.36 1.03
C LEU A 82 10.89 -4.73 0.57
N LYS A 83 12.21 -4.93 0.46
CA LYS A 83 12.79 -6.26 0.18
C LYS A 83 12.42 -7.28 1.25
N ILE A 84 12.49 -6.88 2.53
CA ILE A 84 12.05 -7.71 3.66
C ILE A 84 10.56 -8.04 3.53
N CYS A 85 9.71 -7.03 3.32
CA CYS A 85 8.27 -7.22 3.12
C CYS A 85 7.98 -8.23 2.01
N LYS A 86 8.66 -8.11 0.87
CA LYS A 86 8.45 -9.03 -0.27
C LYS A 86 8.66 -10.48 0.13
N VAL A 87 9.70 -10.79 0.91
CA VAL A 87 9.98 -12.16 1.37
C VAL A 87 8.95 -12.59 2.42
N TRP A 88 8.74 -11.76 3.44
CA TRP A 88 7.93 -12.11 4.60
C TRP A 88 6.42 -12.10 4.33
N PHE A 89 5.99 -11.44 3.27
CA PHE A 89 4.61 -11.41 2.82
C PHE A 89 4.28 -12.54 1.82
N GLN A 90 5.26 -13.29 1.31
CA GLN A 90 5.03 -14.37 0.34
C GLN A 90 3.91 -15.35 0.74
N PRO A 91 3.78 -15.80 2.00
CA PRO A 91 2.71 -16.71 2.40
C PRO A 91 1.29 -16.18 2.10
N TYR A 92 1.10 -14.86 2.09
CA TYR A 92 -0.20 -14.21 1.82
C TYR A 92 -0.50 -14.03 0.32
N VAL A 93 0.51 -14.09 -0.55
CA VAL A 93 0.37 -13.83 -2.00
C VAL A 93 -0.59 -14.80 -2.68
N ARG A 94 -0.65 -16.06 -2.22
CA ARG A 94 -1.61 -17.05 -2.77
C ARG A 94 -3.05 -16.60 -2.58
N ASN A 95 -3.38 -15.98 -1.44
CA ASN A 95 -4.72 -15.46 -1.19
C ASN A 95 -5.00 -14.24 -2.07
N LEU A 96 -4.05 -13.31 -2.21
CA LEU A 96 -4.18 -12.17 -3.12
C LEU A 96 -4.46 -12.58 -4.57
N LYS A 97 -3.77 -13.60 -5.09
CA LYS A 97 -4.03 -14.15 -6.43
C LYS A 97 -5.42 -14.77 -6.58
N ARG A 98 -6.02 -15.25 -5.49
CA ARG A 98 -7.38 -15.76 -5.51
C ARG A 98 -8.38 -14.60 -5.51
N THR A 99 -8.21 -13.63 -4.60
CA THR A 99 -9.03 -12.41 -4.55
C THR A 99 -9.02 -11.67 -5.88
N ASP A 100 -7.85 -11.49 -6.50
CA ASP A 100 -7.70 -10.86 -7.82
C ASP A 100 -8.56 -11.52 -8.89
N ARG A 101 -8.51 -12.85 -8.98
CA ARG A 101 -9.31 -13.60 -9.96
C ARG A 101 -10.80 -13.49 -9.69
N GLU A 102 -11.21 -13.48 -8.43
CA GLU A 102 -12.61 -13.34 -8.02
C GLU A 102 -13.12 -11.93 -8.37
N LYS A 103 -12.39 -10.88 -7.98
CA LYS A 103 -12.77 -9.49 -8.22
C LYS A 103 -12.76 -9.09 -9.68
N ARG A 104 -11.83 -9.59 -10.48
CA ARG A 104 -11.84 -9.36 -11.94
C ARG A 104 -13.04 -10.00 -12.61
N ARG A 105 -13.44 -11.20 -12.19
CA ARG A 105 -14.67 -11.84 -12.70
C ARG A 105 -15.91 -11.05 -12.33
N GLU A 106 -15.97 -10.56 -11.09
CA GLU A 106 -17.07 -9.72 -10.61
C GLU A 106 -17.15 -8.41 -11.41
N TRP A 107 -16.00 -7.76 -11.63
CA TRP A 107 -15.91 -6.56 -12.47
C TRP A 107 -16.42 -6.81 -13.90
N ASP A 108 -15.96 -7.89 -14.54
CA ASP A 108 -16.36 -8.21 -15.92
C ASP A 108 -17.86 -8.46 -16.09
N GLN A 109 -18.55 -8.91 -15.03
CA GLN A 109 -20.00 -9.15 -15.03
C GLN A 109 -20.81 -7.87 -14.84
N ASN A 110 -20.27 -6.89 -14.10
CA ASN A 110 -21.04 -5.73 -13.62
C ASN A 110 -20.68 -4.40 -14.30
N LYS A 111 -19.51 -4.31 -14.96
CA LYS A 111 -19.00 -3.05 -15.52
C LYS A 111 -19.95 -2.41 -16.54
N ASN A 112 -20.13 -1.10 -16.44
CA ASN A 112 -20.89 -0.33 -17.43
C ASN A 112 -19.94 0.45 -18.35
N ILE A 113 -19.51 -0.18 -19.45
CA ILE A 113 -18.55 0.40 -20.41
C ILE A 113 -19.01 1.70 -21.10
N TYR A 114 -20.29 2.08 -20.96
CA TYR A 114 -20.83 3.31 -21.54
C TYR A 114 -20.65 4.53 -20.61
N HIS A 115 -20.38 4.32 -19.32
CA HIS A 115 -20.09 5.41 -18.39
C HIS A 115 -18.59 5.77 -18.46
N PRO A 116 -18.20 7.05 -18.66
CA PRO A 116 -16.79 7.43 -18.85
C PRO A 116 -15.86 7.03 -17.68
N GLU A 117 -16.31 7.17 -16.43
CA GLU A 117 -15.52 6.77 -15.26
C GLU A 117 -15.36 5.24 -15.17
N GLU A 118 -16.39 4.47 -15.53
CA GLU A 118 -16.34 3.00 -15.59
C GLU A 118 -15.38 2.53 -16.70
N LYS A 119 -15.40 3.20 -17.85
CA LYS A 119 -14.46 2.93 -18.95
C LYS A 119 -13.01 3.17 -18.49
N MET A 120 -12.78 4.22 -17.70
CA MET A 120 -11.48 4.54 -17.12
C MET A 120 -11.04 3.50 -16.08
N LYS A 121 -11.92 3.10 -15.16
CA LYS A 121 -11.66 1.99 -14.21
C LYS A 121 -11.32 0.69 -14.95
N ASN A 122 -12.08 0.35 -15.99
CA ASN A 122 -11.82 -0.83 -16.81
C ASN A 122 -10.44 -0.74 -17.51
N TYR A 123 -10.05 0.44 -17.99
CA TYR A 123 -8.72 0.64 -18.58
C TYR A 123 -7.62 0.44 -17.54
N LEU A 124 -7.78 1.00 -16.33
CA LEU A 124 -6.85 0.84 -15.21
C LEU A 124 -6.70 -0.63 -14.81
N ILE A 125 -7.81 -1.34 -14.59
CA ILE A 125 -7.81 -2.76 -14.22
C ILE A 125 -7.05 -3.61 -15.24
N ASN A 126 -7.21 -3.34 -16.53
CA ASN A 126 -6.59 -4.11 -17.61
C ASN A 126 -5.13 -3.73 -17.92
N ASN A 127 -4.64 -2.60 -17.40
CA ASN A 127 -3.29 -2.10 -17.66
C ASN A 127 -2.55 -1.69 -16.38
N ILE A 128 -2.96 -2.25 -15.23
CA ILE A 128 -2.44 -1.83 -13.93
C ILE A 128 -0.94 -2.06 -13.81
N ASP A 129 -0.43 -3.12 -14.43
CA ASP A 129 1.00 -3.46 -14.49
C ASP A 129 1.84 -2.38 -15.18
N LYS A 130 1.28 -1.67 -16.15
CA LYS A 130 1.94 -0.56 -16.84
C LYS A 130 1.79 0.76 -16.08
N ILE A 131 0.65 0.97 -15.44
CA ILE A 131 0.29 2.24 -14.80
C ILE A 131 0.87 2.33 -13.38
N PHE A 132 0.74 1.25 -12.60
CA PHE A 132 1.30 1.07 -11.27
C PHE A 132 2.07 -0.27 -11.19
N PRO A 133 3.27 -0.36 -11.80
CA PRO A 133 4.04 -1.59 -11.81
C PRO A 133 4.27 -2.15 -10.40
N GLY A 134 3.96 -3.44 -10.22
CA GLY A 134 4.05 -4.15 -8.93
C GLY A 134 2.73 -4.24 -8.14
N PHE A 135 1.71 -3.44 -8.49
CA PHE A 135 0.37 -3.49 -7.86
C PHE A 135 -0.60 -4.33 -8.70
N ASN A 136 -0.30 -5.62 -8.84
CA ASN A 136 -0.93 -6.46 -9.86
C ASN A 136 -2.29 -7.07 -9.46
N TYR A 137 -2.62 -7.07 -8.17
CA TYR A 137 -3.78 -7.81 -7.65
C TYR A 137 -4.94 -6.87 -7.38
N LEU A 138 -6.06 -6.98 -8.10
CA LEU A 138 -7.29 -6.26 -7.79
C LEU A 138 -7.89 -6.84 -6.49
N VAL A 139 -7.92 -6.04 -5.43
CA VAL A 139 -8.35 -6.49 -4.10
C VAL A 139 -9.80 -6.13 -3.85
N ASP A 140 -10.20 -4.93 -4.27
CA ASP A 140 -11.59 -4.49 -4.18
C ASP A 140 -11.88 -3.37 -5.19
N PHE A 141 -13.14 -3.15 -5.47
CA PHE A 141 -13.65 -2.04 -6.27
C PHE A 141 -15.02 -1.62 -5.75
N GLU A 142 -15.39 -0.35 -5.95
CA GLU A 142 -16.63 0.22 -5.41
C GLU A 142 -16.87 -0.17 -3.94
N TRP A 143 -15.80 -0.09 -3.16
CA TRP A 143 -15.78 -0.63 -1.81
C TRP A 143 -16.37 0.36 -0.81
N CYS A 144 -17.15 -0.15 0.13
CA CYS A 144 -17.70 0.65 1.22
C CYS A 144 -16.56 1.13 2.12
N VAL A 145 -16.33 2.45 2.09
CA VAL A 145 -15.27 3.12 2.86
C VAL A 145 -15.47 2.87 4.36
N ASN A 146 -16.72 2.89 4.79
CA ASN A 146 -17.14 2.52 6.12
C ASN A 146 -18.40 1.63 6.03
N GLU A 147 -18.31 0.42 6.58
CA GLU A 147 -19.40 -0.57 6.52
C GLU A 147 -20.60 -0.18 7.38
N ASP A 148 -20.36 0.57 8.46
CA ASP A 148 -21.41 1.05 9.37
C ASP A 148 -22.10 2.32 8.83
N TYR A 149 -21.48 3.00 7.85
CA TYR A 149 -21.87 4.35 7.46
C TYR A 149 -21.62 4.63 5.96
N LEU A 150 -22.61 4.29 5.14
CA LEU A 150 -22.59 4.48 3.67
C LEU A 150 -22.34 5.94 3.22
N HIS A 151 -22.58 6.93 4.08
CA HIS A 151 -22.39 8.34 3.73
C HIS A 151 -20.91 8.78 3.67
N TYR A 152 -19.96 7.95 4.15
CA TYR A 152 -18.52 8.23 3.98
C TYR A 152 -18.01 7.96 2.56
N GLY A 153 -18.86 7.41 1.70
CA GLY A 153 -18.61 7.25 0.28
C GLY A 153 -18.18 5.83 -0.11
N ILE A 154 -18.00 5.68 -1.41
CA ILE A 154 -17.61 4.45 -2.07
C ILE A 154 -16.28 4.73 -2.74
N GLY A 155 -15.24 3.96 -2.38
CA GLY A 155 -13.93 4.11 -2.99
C GLY A 155 -13.86 3.35 -4.31
N ASP A 156 -13.10 3.87 -5.27
CA ASP A 156 -13.14 3.33 -6.63
C ASP A 156 -12.42 1.99 -6.78
N LEU A 157 -11.11 1.93 -6.50
CA LEU A 157 -10.28 0.74 -6.75
C LEU A 157 -9.24 0.54 -5.64
N ILE A 158 -8.96 -0.72 -5.30
CA ILE A 158 -7.83 -1.11 -4.44
C ILE A 158 -7.02 -2.19 -5.14
N PHE A 159 -5.71 -1.98 -5.24
CA PHE A 159 -4.77 -3.00 -5.68
C PHE A 159 -3.76 -3.38 -4.60
N GLY A 160 -3.37 -4.65 -4.57
CA GLY A 160 -2.32 -5.19 -3.71
C GLY A 160 -1.05 -5.49 -4.49
N SER A 161 0.08 -5.46 -3.79
CA SER A 161 1.39 -5.88 -4.28
C SER A 161 1.88 -7.16 -3.60
N ASP A 162 2.90 -7.81 -4.16
CA ASP A 162 3.64 -8.91 -3.53
C ASP A 162 4.51 -8.45 -2.33
N TYR A 163 4.63 -7.14 -2.12
CA TYR A 163 5.26 -6.52 -0.96
C TYR A 163 4.29 -6.35 0.21
N GLY A 164 3.01 -6.69 0.03
CA GLY A 164 1.95 -6.42 1.01
C GLY A 164 1.57 -4.94 1.15
N VAL A 165 2.13 -4.06 0.30
CA VAL A 165 1.66 -2.68 0.16
C VAL A 165 0.43 -2.66 -0.75
N TYR A 166 -0.60 -1.92 -0.35
CA TYR A 166 -1.81 -1.70 -1.13
C TYR A 166 -1.87 -0.26 -1.63
N ILE A 167 -2.48 -0.07 -2.79
CA ILE A 167 -2.77 1.25 -3.34
C ILE A 167 -4.29 1.45 -3.46
N VAL A 168 -4.78 2.52 -2.85
CA VAL A 168 -6.13 3.05 -3.08
C VAL A 168 -6.05 4.02 -4.25
N ILE A 169 -6.89 3.80 -5.25
CA ILE A 169 -6.96 4.64 -6.45
C ILE A 169 -8.35 5.24 -6.52
N GLU A 170 -8.44 6.56 -6.45
CA GLU A 170 -9.66 7.31 -6.77
C GLU A 170 -9.59 7.81 -8.21
N THR A 171 -10.64 7.60 -8.99
CA THR A 171 -10.69 7.99 -10.40
C THR A 171 -11.60 9.19 -10.62
N LYS A 172 -11.27 10.04 -11.59
CA LYS A 172 -12.18 11.11 -12.02
C LYS A 172 -12.07 11.41 -13.50
N TRP A 173 -13.21 11.34 -14.18
CA TRP A 173 -13.32 11.86 -15.53
C TRP A 173 -13.59 13.36 -15.49
N LEU A 174 -12.58 14.16 -15.84
CA LEU A 174 -12.64 15.62 -15.89
C LEU A 174 -13.26 16.10 -17.20
N ASN A 175 -13.92 17.27 -17.11
CA ASN A 175 -14.49 17.95 -18.27
C ASN A 175 -13.38 18.38 -19.25
N THR A 176 -13.52 18.01 -20.53
CA THR A 176 -12.57 18.30 -21.61
C THR A 176 -12.77 19.67 -22.28
N ASN A 177 -13.81 20.42 -21.91
CA ASN A 177 -14.10 21.74 -22.49
C ASN A 177 -12.98 22.76 -22.21
N THR A 178 -12.74 23.67 -23.15
CA THR A 178 -11.74 24.74 -23.02
C THR A 178 -12.35 26.01 -22.42
N GLY A 179 -11.55 26.80 -21.69
CA GLY A 179 -11.94 28.10 -21.14
C GLY A 179 -11.78 28.22 -19.61
N LYS A 180 -11.79 29.47 -19.11
CA LYS A 180 -11.50 29.78 -17.69
C LYS A 180 -12.44 29.06 -16.72
N THR A 181 -13.75 29.05 -17.00
CA THR A 181 -14.75 28.36 -16.16
C THR A 181 -14.52 26.85 -16.12
N ALA A 182 -14.23 26.23 -17.27
CA ALA A 182 -13.93 24.81 -17.34
C ALA A 182 -12.62 24.47 -16.60
N GLN A 183 -11.61 25.34 -16.69
CA GLN A 183 -10.36 25.20 -15.94
C GLN A 183 -10.58 25.27 -14.42
N VAL A 184 -11.35 26.24 -13.94
CA VAL A 184 -11.70 26.35 -12.51
C VAL A 184 -12.47 25.10 -12.05
N SER A 185 -13.46 24.66 -12.82
CA SER A 185 -14.22 23.44 -12.53
C SER A 185 -13.32 22.20 -12.45
N ARG A 186 -12.35 22.03 -13.37
CA ARG A 186 -11.35 20.96 -13.31
C ARG A 186 -10.50 21.03 -12.04
N ASN A 187 -10.02 22.22 -11.67
CA ASN A 187 -9.21 22.40 -10.46
C ASN A 187 -9.98 22.00 -9.19
N ILE A 188 -11.26 22.39 -9.09
CA ILE A 188 -12.14 21.99 -7.98
C ILE A 188 -12.31 20.47 -7.96
N ALA A 189 -12.58 19.86 -9.11
CA ALA A 189 -12.73 18.41 -9.22
C ALA A 189 -11.45 17.66 -8.79
N ARG A 190 -10.27 18.10 -9.26
CA ARG A 190 -8.98 17.51 -8.86
C ARG A 190 -8.76 17.59 -7.35
N ASN A 191 -9.00 18.75 -6.75
CA ASN A 191 -8.87 18.93 -5.31
C ASN A 191 -9.81 18.00 -4.54
N LYS A 192 -11.07 17.89 -4.97
CA LYS A 192 -12.05 16.99 -4.35
C LYS A 192 -11.57 15.53 -4.36
N VAL A 193 -11.11 15.04 -5.50
CA VAL A 193 -10.62 13.66 -5.68
C VAL A 193 -9.38 13.40 -4.83
N LYS A 194 -8.48 14.40 -4.72
CA LYS A 194 -7.33 14.32 -3.81
C LYS A 194 -7.76 14.19 -2.34
N TYR A 195 -8.74 14.97 -1.89
CA TYR A 195 -9.28 14.85 -0.52
C TYR A 195 -9.97 13.51 -0.26
N GLN A 196 -10.70 12.98 -1.25
CA GLN A 196 -11.27 11.64 -1.18
C GLN A 196 -10.18 10.58 -1.04
N SER A 197 -9.11 10.66 -1.85
CA SER A 197 -7.98 9.73 -1.79
C SER A 197 -7.31 9.71 -0.41
N ILE A 198 -7.14 10.87 0.24
CA ILE A 198 -6.63 10.98 1.62
C ILE A 198 -7.54 10.23 2.60
N THR A 199 -8.84 10.48 2.51
CA THR A 199 -9.85 9.87 3.40
C THR A 199 -9.88 8.36 3.21
N TYR A 200 -9.93 7.90 1.97
CA TYR A 200 -10.06 6.49 1.61
C TYR A 200 -8.78 5.71 1.95
N LYS A 201 -7.59 6.29 1.74
CA LYS A 201 -6.32 5.75 2.23
C LYS A 201 -6.38 5.46 3.74
N LYS A 202 -6.92 6.37 4.54
CA LYS A 202 -7.02 6.19 6.00
C LYS A 202 -7.91 4.99 6.37
N TYR A 203 -9.11 4.89 5.79
CA TYR A 203 -10.01 3.77 6.08
C TYR A 203 -9.48 2.44 5.56
N ALA A 204 -8.85 2.43 4.38
CA ALA A 204 -8.20 1.23 3.87
C ALA A 204 -7.04 0.79 4.78
N GLN A 205 -6.27 1.73 5.36
CA GLN A 205 -5.18 1.41 6.27
C GLN A 205 -5.63 0.66 7.53
N GLU A 206 -6.89 0.83 7.95
CA GLU A 206 -7.49 0.08 9.07
C GLU A 206 -7.87 -1.36 8.68
N LYS A 207 -8.10 -1.63 7.38
CA LYS A 207 -8.55 -2.93 6.86
C LYS A 207 -7.42 -3.80 6.32
N PHE A 208 -6.41 -3.19 5.71
CA PHE A 208 -5.36 -3.90 4.98
C PHE A 208 -4.03 -3.90 5.74
N ALA A 209 -3.35 -5.04 5.67
CA ALA A 209 -2.06 -5.24 6.33
C ALA A 209 -0.93 -4.38 5.70
N LEU A 210 0.16 -4.21 6.47
CA LEU A 210 1.37 -3.48 6.14
C LEU A 210 1.23 -1.98 5.87
N LYS A 211 0.85 -1.59 4.66
CA LYS A 211 0.84 -0.19 4.26
C LYS A 211 -0.14 0.06 3.14
N VAL A 212 -0.90 1.14 3.27
CA VAL A 212 -1.73 1.68 2.21
C VAL A 212 -1.14 3.00 1.74
N ILE A 213 -0.96 3.10 0.43
CA ILE A 213 -0.64 4.34 -0.28
C ILE A 213 -1.89 4.80 -1.05
N GLY A 214 -2.00 6.11 -1.31
CA GLY A 214 -3.13 6.68 -2.04
C GLY A 214 -2.71 7.39 -3.32
N ALA A 215 -3.50 7.23 -4.38
CA ALA A 215 -3.36 7.98 -5.62
C ALA A 215 -4.72 8.41 -6.17
N SER A 216 -4.75 9.55 -6.85
CA SER A 216 -5.84 9.93 -7.73
C SER A 216 -5.41 9.76 -9.19
N VAL A 217 -6.35 9.33 -10.03
CA VAL A 217 -6.14 9.20 -11.47
C VAL A 217 -7.20 9.99 -12.22
N THR A 218 -6.78 10.81 -13.18
CA THR A 218 -7.68 11.60 -14.03
C THR A 218 -7.38 11.39 -15.52
N ASN A 219 -8.30 11.77 -16.40
CA ASN A 219 -8.11 11.75 -17.86
C ASN A 219 -7.28 12.94 -18.39
N ASP A 220 -6.51 13.60 -17.53
CA ASP A 220 -5.67 14.74 -17.87
C ASP A 220 -4.24 14.27 -18.12
N GLU A 221 -3.76 14.28 -19.37
CA GLU A 221 -2.48 13.66 -19.76
C GLU A 221 -1.27 14.19 -18.98
N GLU A 222 -1.26 15.48 -18.62
CA GLU A 222 -0.14 16.10 -17.87
C GLU A 222 -0.13 15.75 -16.37
N ASN A 223 -1.29 15.44 -15.80
CA ASN A 223 -1.49 15.21 -14.36
C ASN A 223 -2.29 13.93 -14.11
N ALA A 224 -2.05 12.92 -14.94
CA ALA A 224 -2.88 11.73 -14.99
C ALA A 224 -2.87 10.96 -13.67
N ILE A 225 -1.76 11.00 -12.92
CA ILE A 225 -1.59 10.32 -11.64
C ILE A 225 -1.05 11.32 -10.63
N GLN A 226 -1.68 11.40 -9.45
CA GLN A 226 -1.18 12.19 -8.32
C GLN A 226 -1.23 11.36 -7.04
N PHE A 227 -0.08 11.15 -6.41
CA PHE A 227 -0.03 10.51 -5.09
C PHE A 227 -0.53 11.46 -3.99
N VAL A 228 -1.05 10.88 -2.91
CA VAL A 228 -1.54 11.64 -1.75
C VAL A 228 -0.43 12.45 -1.10
N ASP A 229 0.76 11.85 -0.97
CA ASP A 229 1.96 12.48 -0.40
C ASP A 229 3.26 11.95 -1.06
N ASN A 230 4.39 12.58 -0.74
CA ASN A 230 5.70 12.25 -1.32
C ASN A 230 6.19 10.85 -0.89
N GLN A 231 5.75 10.34 0.26
CA GLN A 231 6.16 9.04 0.77
C GLN A 231 5.45 7.92 0.01
N ASP A 232 4.17 8.10 -0.31
CA ASP A 232 3.40 7.21 -1.19
C ASP A 232 4.05 7.10 -2.57
N GLU A 233 4.40 8.23 -3.19
CA GLU A 233 5.11 8.26 -4.47
C GLU A 233 6.46 7.54 -4.39
N ARG A 234 7.22 7.78 -3.32
CA ARG A 234 8.52 7.13 -3.11
C ARG A 234 8.38 5.61 -2.97
N ILE A 235 7.42 5.14 -2.18
CA ILE A 235 7.14 3.70 -2.02
C ILE A 235 6.75 3.08 -3.35
N ALA A 236 5.83 3.70 -4.10
CA ALA A 236 5.42 3.23 -5.42
C ALA A 236 6.60 3.17 -6.41
N SER A 237 7.45 4.19 -6.40
CA SER A 237 8.64 4.27 -7.27
C SER A 237 9.66 3.18 -6.97
N ILE A 238 9.89 2.87 -5.68
CA ILE A 238 10.76 1.78 -5.27
C ILE A 238 10.19 0.43 -5.72
N ILE A 239 8.90 0.19 -5.48
CA ILE A 239 8.23 -1.04 -5.92
C ILE A 239 8.37 -1.21 -7.43
N LYS A 240 8.11 -0.14 -8.21
CA LYS A 240 8.30 -0.13 -9.67
C LYS A 240 9.71 -0.52 -10.07
N TYR A 241 10.73 0.05 -9.42
CA TYR A 241 12.14 -0.24 -9.72
C TYR A 241 12.49 -1.71 -9.54
N TYR A 242 12.00 -2.35 -8.47
CA TYR A 242 12.25 -3.78 -8.18
C TYR A 242 11.23 -4.75 -8.79
N HIS A 243 10.18 -4.24 -9.43
CA HIS A 243 9.24 -5.04 -10.20
C HIS A 243 9.71 -5.27 -11.65
N SER A 244 10.51 -4.34 -12.17
CA SER A 244 11.03 -4.33 -13.54
C SER A 244 12.08 -5.41 -13.79
#